data_AF-A0A0K0JHX2-F1
#
_entry.id   AF-A0A0K0JHX2-F1
#
_cell.length_a   1.000
_cell.length_b   1.000
_cell.length_c   1.000
_cell.angle_alpha   90.00
_cell.angle_beta   90.00
_cell.angle_gamma   90.00
#
_symmetry.space_group_name_H-M   'P 1'
#
loop_
_entity.id
_entity.type
_entity.pdbx_description
1 polymer ?
#
loop_
_entity_poly.entity_id
_entity_poly.type
_entity_poly.pdbx_seq_one_letter_code
_entity_poly.pdbx_strand_id
1 'polypeptide(L)'
;MGITRGFGPTLLMPQPSSQQSGGWRQSLAALLCILLCFIVLLSVCCIGIYLIKDKPVYEELIDYLDKSIAISKINYNQQLGFFELEENELQTLEQHRMYKTLLWLFLFADLGCYFFLTICIFIYLTTDTNRGKAHVVFWLFFVLAILYCITEVHVLAFMIFPHASLLPGVTENLLNHAIPYNPGGLVQMEQRLGCIFDLNLYAAQKRKQNPLNTCDPYISSAFIGKGVLWTLLALRLMPVVIFVVLISKKVTLSEAMATIAERFRTVIRSGNARNKKVNYKQNFTNGKTTVIGVRSTASTRPNVASPQPALSLPVDNDHSTSYNNAAFFATSGAPGLIGLNSSRSSEISRSDAIDLYRPPVQTSSSIMSEV
;
A
#
# COMPACT_ATOMS: atom_id res chain seq x y z
N MET A 1 -76.79 10.18 43.63
CA MET A 1 -76.49 11.18 42.59
C MET A 1 -75.03 11.59 42.77
N GLY A 2 -74.18 11.41 41.76
CA GLY A 2 -72.75 11.75 41.84
C GLY A 2 -71.85 10.86 40.98
N ILE A 3 -72.04 10.87 39.67
CA ILE A 3 -71.10 10.33 38.68
C ILE A 3 -70.14 11.46 38.31
N THR A 4 -68.88 11.37 38.73
CA THR A 4 -67.74 12.24 38.38
C THR A 4 -66.50 11.48 38.87
N ARG A 5 -65.35 11.33 38.19
CA ARG A 5 -64.65 11.95 37.06
C ARG A 5 -63.64 10.87 36.61
N GLY A 6 -63.41 10.66 35.31
CA GLY A 6 -62.34 11.37 34.60
C GLY A 6 -61.19 10.41 34.22
N PHE A 7 -61.37 9.67 33.12
CA PHE A 7 -60.27 8.98 32.43
C PHE A 7 -59.65 9.94 31.39
N GLY A 8 -58.73 10.80 31.86
CA GLY A 8 -57.82 11.59 31.01
C GLY A 8 -56.52 10.82 30.75
N PRO A 9 -55.81 11.10 29.65
CA PRO A 9 -54.98 10.10 28.97
C PRO A 9 -53.63 9.87 29.63
N THR A 10 -53.17 8.62 29.49
CA THR A 10 -51.84 8.13 29.85
C THR A 10 -50.75 9.01 29.25
N LEU A 11 -50.22 9.93 30.05
CA LEU A 11 -48.95 10.58 29.78
C LEU A 11 -47.89 9.48 29.66
N LEU A 12 -47.43 9.25 28.43
CA LEU A 12 -46.18 8.54 28.15
C LEU A 12 -45.08 9.26 28.92
N MET A 13 -44.81 8.80 30.14
CA MET A 13 -43.70 9.24 30.95
C MET A 13 -42.42 9.12 30.09
N PRO A 14 -41.66 10.20 29.87
CA PRO A 14 -40.33 10.08 29.29
C PRO A 14 -39.52 9.21 30.23
N GLN A 15 -39.12 8.03 29.75
CA GLN A 15 -38.31 7.11 30.51
C GLN A 15 -37.04 7.85 30.98
N PRO A 16 -36.80 7.99 32.29
CA PRO A 16 -35.73 8.84 32.80
C PRO A 16 -34.38 8.20 32.44
N SER A 17 -33.54 8.96 31.75
CA SER A 17 -32.17 8.68 31.26
C SER A 17 -31.14 8.27 32.33
N SER A 18 -31.58 7.92 33.54
CA SER A 18 -30.73 7.57 34.68
C SER A 18 -29.96 6.25 34.51
N GLN A 19 -30.49 5.27 33.76
CA GLN A 19 -29.78 4.02 33.44
C GLN A 19 -28.67 4.19 32.38
N GLN A 20 -28.58 5.37 31.74
CA GLN A 20 -27.63 5.68 30.68
C GLN A 20 -26.28 6.21 31.19
N SER A 21 -26.15 6.44 32.51
CA SER A 21 -25.04 7.23 33.07
C SER A 21 -23.72 6.48 33.29
N GLY A 22 -23.71 5.15 33.33
CA GLY A 22 -22.51 4.39 33.74
C GLY A 22 -21.50 4.05 32.63
N GLY A 23 -21.95 3.97 31.37
CA GLY A 23 -21.17 3.40 30.26
C GLY A 23 -20.76 4.37 29.14
N TRP A 24 -21.13 5.64 29.24
CA TRP A 24 -21.00 6.58 28.12
C TRP A 24 -19.55 6.80 27.66
N ARG A 25 -18.57 6.71 28.58
CA ARG A 25 -17.13 6.83 28.26
C ARG A 25 -16.65 5.68 27.40
N GLN A 26 -17.08 4.46 27.71
CA GLN A 26 -16.76 3.26 26.95
C GLN A 26 -17.39 3.32 25.56
N SER A 27 -18.64 3.82 25.48
CA SER A 27 -19.33 4.08 24.21
C SER A 27 -18.58 5.10 23.34
N LEU A 28 -18.11 6.20 23.94
CA LEU A 28 -17.32 7.22 23.25
C LEU A 28 -15.97 6.67 22.79
N ALA A 29 -15.31 5.83 23.60
CA ALA A 29 -14.05 5.16 23.25
C ALA A 29 -14.22 4.21 22.06
N ALA A 30 -15.30 3.42 22.05
CA ALA A 30 -15.63 2.55 20.94
C ALA A 30 -15.90 3.35 19.64
N LEU A 31 -16.58 4.49 19.73
CA LEU A 31 -16.81 5.38 18.59
C LEU A 31 -15.49 5.92 18.03
N LEU A 32 -14.57 6.37 18.91
CA LEU A 32 -13.24 6.79 18.48
C LEU A 32 -12.51 5.66 17.77
N CYS A 33 -12.53 4.42 18.30
CA CYS A 33 -11.90 3.29 17.63
C CYS A 33 -12.50 3.03 16.24
N ILE A 34 -13.83 3.10 16.10
CA ILE A 34 -14.49 2.91 14.79
C ILE A 34 -14.06 4.00 13.81
N LEU A 35 -14.04 5.26 14.25
CA LEU A 35 -13.59 6.39 13.43
C LEU A 35 -12.12 6.25 13.03
N LEU A 36 -11.24 5.89 13.96
CA LEU A 36 -9.83 5.65 13.69
C LEU A 36 -9.62 4.45 12.76
N CYS A 37 -10.39 3.36 12.88
CA CYS A 37 -10.35 2.25 11.93
C CYS A 37 -10.64 2.72 10.49
N PHE A 38 -11.66 3.56 10.31
CA PHE A 38 -11.98 4.12 9.00
C PHE A 38 -10.83 5.00 8.46
N ILE A 39 -10.25 5.84 9.30
CA ILE A 39 -9.12 6.71 8.94
C ILE A 39 -7.87 5.89 8.60
N VAL A 40 -7.55 4.86 9.38
CA VAL A 40 -6.42 3.96 9.12
C VAL A 40 -6.66 3.22 7.80
N LEU A 41 -7.89 2.77 7.51
CA LEU A 41 -8.21 2.15 6.22
C LEU A 41 -7.97 3.11 5.04
N LEU A 42 -8.39 4.37 5.17
CA LEU A 42 -8.07 5.39 4.16
C LEU A 42 -6.56 5.58 4.00
N SER A 43 -5.81 5.58 5.10
CA SER A 43 -4.35 5.65 5.07
C SER A 43 -3.72 4.46 4.35
N VAL A 44 -4.13 3.24 4.68
CA VAL A 44 -3.70 2.01 3.98
C VAL A 44 -3.96 2.11 2.48
N CYS A 45 -5.14 2.59 2.08
CA CYS A 45 -5.44 2.81 0.67
C CYS A 45 -4.53 3.86 0.03
N CYS A 46 -4.32 5.02 0.69
CA CYS A 46 -3.44 6.07 0.20
C CYS A 46 -2.00 5.57 0.02
N ILE A 47 -1.44 4.93 1.05
CA ILE A 47 -0.07 4.37 1.02
C ILE A 47 0.02 3.24 -0.01
N GLY A 48 -1.01 2.41 -0.13
CA GLY A 48 -1.08 1.35 -1.14
C GLY A 48 -0.98 1.88 -2.57
N ILE A 49 -1.62 3.02 -2.88
CA ILE A 49 -1.49 3.67 -4.19
C ILE A 49 -0.04 4.11 -4.45
N TYR A 50 0.64 4.69 -3.45
CA TYR A 50 2.04 5.09 -3.58
C TYR A 50 2.97 3.89 -3.75
N LEU A 51 2.74 2.77 -3.04
CA LEU A 51 3.52 1.54 -3.23
C LEU A 51 3.41 0.96 -4.64
N ILE A 52 2.20 1.01 -5.22
CA ILE A 52 1.97 0.53 -6.59
C ILE A 52 2.65 1.46 -7.61
N LYS A 53 2.62 2.77 -7.38
CA LYS A 53 3.25 3.76 -8.27
C LYS A 53 4.77 3.78 -8.19
N ASP A 54 5.34 3.65 -7.01
CA ASP A 54 6.79 3.71 -6.77
C ASP A 54 7.52 2.50 -7.36
N LYS A 55 6.91 1.31 -7.29
CA LYS A 55 7.53 0.06 -7.76
C LYS A 55 8.08 0.12 -9.19
N PRO A 56 7.29 0.44 -10.24
CA PRO A 56 7.79 0.49 -11.61
C PRO A 56 8.83 1.61 -11.81
N VAL A 57 8.71 2.74 -11.10
CA VAL A 57 9.64 3.86 -11.23
C VAL A 57 11.02 3.47 -10.72
N TYR A 58 11.12 2.86 -9.54
CA TYR A 58 12.41 2.41 -9.02
C TYR A 58 13.05 1.33 -9.88
N GLU A 59 12.27 0.32 -10.30
CA GLU A 59 12.78 -0.80 -11.09
C GLU A 59 13.29 -0.33 -12.47
N GLU A 60 12.54 0.52 -13.17
CA GLU A 60 12.99 1.05 -14.47
C GLU A 60 14.15 2.05 -14.32
N LEU A 61 14.17 2.87 -13.25
CA LEU A 61 15.29 3.77 -12.99
C LEU A 61 16.61 3.00 -12.85
N ILE A 62 16.62 1.92 -12.08
CA ILE A 62 17.81 1.09 -11.89
C ILE A 62 18.19 0.38 -13.20
N ASP A 63 17.22 -0.21 -13.92
CA ASP A 63 17.48 -0.87 -15.21
C ASP A 63 18.09 0.10 -16.24
N TYR A 64 17.56 1.33 -16.30
CA TYR A 64 18.06 2.36 -17.18
C TYR A 64 19.47 2.80 -16.84
N LEU A 65 19.79 2.98 -15.55
CA LEU A 65 21.13 3.36 -15.12
C LEU A 65 22.15 2.26 -15.42
N ASP A 66 21.82 1.00 -15.14
CA ASP A 66 22.71 -0.14 -15.42
C ASP A 66 22.98 -0.28 -16.92
N LYS A 67 21.93 -0.16 -17.75
CA LYS A 67 22.08 -0.11 -19.21
C LYS A 67 22.93 1.06 -19.67
N SER A 68 22.78 2.23 -19.05
CA SER A 68 23.58 3.42 -19.40
C SER A 68 25.06 3.21 -19.10
N ILE A 69 25.40 2.58 -17.97
CA ILE A 69 26.79 2.19 -17.66
C ILE A 69 27.32 1.22 -18.70
N ALA A 70 26.57 0.15 -19.02
CA ALA A 70 26.98 -0.85 -19.99
C ALA A 70 27.19 -0.25 -21.40
N ILE A 71 26.27 0.61 -21.85
CA ILE A 71 26.37 1.28 -23.15
C ILE A 71 27.56 2.22 -23.20
N SER A 72 27.83 2.99 -22.14
CA SER A 72 28.97 3.92 -22.13
C SER A 72 30.32 3.20 -22.21
N LYS A 73 30.41 1.96 -21.71
CA LYS A 73 31.59 1.10 -21.80
C LYS A 73 31.80 0.53 -23.21
N ILE A 74 30.70 0.27 -23.94
CA ILE A 74 30.74 -0.29 -25.30
C ILE A 74 30.90 0.81 -26.34
N ASN A 75 30.14 1.90 -26.20
CA ASN A 75 30.10 3.03 -27.13
C ASN A 75 30.63 4.28 -26.44
N TYR A 76 31.95 4.33 -26.29
CA TYR A 76 32.64 5.45 -25.66
C TYR A 76 32.47 6.74 -26.46
N ASN A 77 31.83 7.74 -25.87
CA ASN A 77 31.71 9.07 -26.46
C ASN A 77 32.84 9.97 -25.95
N GLN A 78 33.75 10.41 -26.83
CA GLN A 78 34.88 11.27 -26.45
C GLN A 78 34.49 12.61 -25.82
N GLN A 79 33.29 13.14 -26.09
CA GLN A 79 32.82 14.40 -25.52
C GLN A 79 32.26 14.25 -24.09
N LEU A 80 31.71 13.08 -23.76
CA LEU A 80 31.06 12.82 -22.48
C LEU A 80 31.93 11.96 -21.54
N GLY A 81 32.79 11.09 -22.08
CA GLY A 81 33.57 10.13 -21.32
C GLY A 81 32.79 8.85 -21.00
N PHE A 82 33.22 8.13 -19.97
CA PHE A 82 32.49 6.98 -19.43
C PHE A 82 31.39 7.47 -18.50
N PHE A 83 30.23 6.81 -18.55
CA PHE A 83 29.20 7.03 -17.54
C PHE A 83 29.54 6.19 -16.31
N GLU A 84 29.84 6.87 -15.22
CA GLU A 84 30.03 6.28 -13.90
C GLU A 84 29.12 7.03 -12.93
N LEU A 85 28.48 6.29 -12.03
CA LEU A 85 27.68 6.92 -10.98
C LEU A 85 28.64 7.58 -10.00
N GLU A 86 28.40 8.87 -9.74
CA GLU A 86 29.12 9.55 -8.66
C GLU A 86 28.73 8.93 -7.31
N GLU A 87 29.60 9.03 -6.31
CA GLU A 87 29.32 8.55 -4.95
C GLU A 87 28.00 9.13 -4.39
N ASN A 88 27.71 10.40 -4.71
CA ASN A 88 26.46 11.07 -4.34
C ASN A 88 25.22 10.45 -5.00
N GLU A 89 25.36 9.96 -6.24
CA GLU A 89 24.29 9.30 -6.99
C GLU A 89 24.06 7.88 -6.48
N LEU A 90 25.12 7.17 -6.11
CA LEU A 90 25.02 5.87 -5.46
C LEU A 90 24.30 5.97 -4.12
N GLN A 91 24.64 7.00 -3.31
CA GLN A 91 23.91 7.32 -2.08
C GLN A 91 22.44 7.67 -2.36
N THR A 92 22.14 8.33 -3.48
CA THR A 92 20.76 8.62 -3.90
C THR A 92 19.97 7.35 -4.19
N LEU A 93 20.59 6.34 -4.82
CA LEU A 93 19.97 5.04 -5.04
C LEU A 93 19.71 4.28 -3.73
N GLU A 94 20.63 4.40 -2.76
CA GLU A 94 20.43 3.87 -1.41
C GLU A 94 19.21 4.55 -0.73
N GLN A 95 19.07 5.87 -0.86
CA GLN A 95 17.92 6.59 -0.32
C GLN A 95 16.59 6.17 -0.95
N HIS A 96 16.55 5.85 -2.25
CA HIS A 96 15.36 5.29 -2.89
C HIS A 96 14.98 3.94 -2.28
N ARG A 97 15.97 3.06 -2.05
CA ARG A 97 15.74 1.76 -1.42
C ARG A 97 15.21 1.93 0.01
N MET A 98 15.81 2.83 0.78
CA MET A 98 15.35 3.16 2.14
C MET A 98 13.91 3.68 2.14
N TYR A 99 13.56 4.57 1.21
CA TYR A 99 12.20 5.07 1.06
C TYR A 99 11.19 3.94 0.77
N LYS A 100 11.51 3.05 -0.18
CA LYS A 100 10.68 1.87 -0.48
C LYS A 100 10.46 0.99 0.75
N THR A 101 11.52 0.71 1.50
CA THR A 101 11.44 -0.06 2.76
C THR A 101 10.58 0.64 3.80
N LEU A 102 10.75 1.95 3.98
CA LEU A 102 9.93 2.75 4.91
C LEU A 102 8.45 2.75 4.52
N LEU A 103 8.13 2.81 3.22
CA LEU A 103 6.76 2.80 2.74
C LEU A 103 6.08 1.45 2.98
N TRP A 104 6.80 0.33 2.80
CA TRP A 104 6.34 -1.00 3.19
C TRP A 104 6.15 -1.12 4.70
N LEU A 105 7.10 -0.62 5.49
CA LEU A 105 7.00 -0.60 6.95
C LEU A 105 5.76 0.19 7.40
N PHE A 106 5.49 1.34 6.76
CA PHE A 106 4.28 2.13 6.99
C PHE A 106 3.01 1.31 6.75
N LEU A 107 2.93 0.61 5.62
CA LEU A 107 1.77 -0.23 5.31
C LEU A 107 1.54 -1.33 6.36
N PHE A 108 2.60 -2.04 6.75
CA PHE A 108 2.50 -3.11 7.75
C PHE A 108 2.14 -2.59 9.14
N ALA A 109 2.71 -1.44 9.51
CA ALA A 109 2.41 -0.81 10.77
C ALA A 109 0.94 -0.36 10.83
N ASP A 110 0.41 0.21 9.73
CA ASP A 110 -0.99 0.61 9.60
C ASP A 110 -1.93 -0.59 9.72
N LEU A 111 -1.58 -1.71 9.07
CA LEU A 111 -2.33 -2.95 9.19
C LEU A 111 -2.32 -3.49 10.63
N GLY A 112 -1.18 -3.40 11.31
CA GLY A 112 -1.06 -3.71 12.73
C GLY A 112 -1.95 -2.83 13.61
N CYS A 113 -1.99 -1.52 13.35
CA CYS A 113 -2.86 -0.57 14.03
C CYS A 113 -4.34 -0.92 13.84
N TYR A 114 -4.72 -1.19 12.59
CA TYR A 114 -6.08 -1.62 12.25
C TYR A 114 -6.48 -2.88 13.01
N PHE A 115 -5.58 -3.87 13.12
CA PHE A 115 -5.80 -5.09 13.88
C PHE A 115 -6.01 -4.81 15.38
N PHE A 116 -5.15 -3.99 16.01
CA PHE A 116 -5.30 -3.61 17.43
C PHE A 116 -6.61 -2.86 17.72
N LEU A 117 -6.99 -1.91 16.86
CA LEU A 117 -8.25 -1.18 16.99
C LEU A 117 -9.45 -2.10 16.83
N THR A 118 -9.40 -3.04 15.87
CA THR A 118 -10.46 -4.04 15.66
C THR A 118 -10.63 -4.95 16.89
N ILE A 119 -9.53 -5.38 17.52
CA ILE A 119 -9.60 -6.13 18.79
C ILE A 119 -10.27 -5.31 19.89
N CYS A 120 -9.93 -4.03 20.02
CA CYS A 120 -10.56 -3.15 21.02
C CYS A 120 -12.07 -3.03 20.80
N ILE A 121 -12.51 -2.87 19.55
CA ILE A 121 -13.93 -2.85 19.17
C ILE A 121 -14.59 -4.19 19.52
N PHE A 122 -13.93 -5.30 19.20
CA PHE A 122 -14.45 -6.63 19.48
C PHE A 122 -14.65 -6.88 20.98
N ILE A 123 -13.68 -6.47 21.83
CA ILE A 123 -13.80 -6.56 23.29
C ILE A 123 -15.03 -5.77 23.78
N TYR A 124 -15.23 -4.55 23.26
CA TYR A 124 -16.39 -3.72 23.62
C TYR A 124 -17.73 -4.36 23.22
N LEU A 125 -17.81 -4.95 22.02
CA LEU A 125 -19.03 -5.56 21.52
C LEU A 125 -19.39 -6.88 22.23
N THR A 126 -18.38 -7.72 22.52
CA THR A 126 -18.58 -9.05 23.10
C THR A 126 -18.68 -9.06 24.62
N THR A 127 -17.91 -8.23 25.31
CA THR A 127 -17.79 -8.27 26.77
C THR A 127 -18.58 -7.14 27.43
N ASP A 128 -19.05 -7.32 28.66
CA ASP A 128 -19.58 -6.21 29.46
C ASP A 128 -18.43 -5.41 30.08
N THR A 129 -18.15 -4.24 29.52
CA THR A 129 -17.05 -3.33 29.92
C THR A 129 -17.46 -2.34 31.02
N ASN A 130 -18.67 -2.48 31.57
CA ASN A 130 -19.17 -1.54 32.59
C ASN A 130 -18.57 -1.80 33.97
N ARG A 131 -18.21 -3.05 34.32
CA ARG A 131 -17.67 -3.43 35.63
C ARG A 131 -16.73 -4.64 35.57
N GLY A 132 -15.88 -4.80 36.59
CA GLY A 132 -15.04 -5.97 36.80
C GLY A 132 -13.70 -5.97 36.03
N LYS A 133 -13.05 -7.13 35.95
CA LYS A 133 -11.72 -7.29 35.30
C LYS A 133 -11.74 -6.87 33.83
N ALA A 134 -12.85 -7.11 33.13
CA ALA A 134 -13.03 -6.73 31.73
C ALA A 134 -12.94 -5.21 31.49
N HIS A 135 -13.35 -4.40 32.47
CA HIS A 135 -13.23 -2.93 32.40
C HIS A 135 -11.75 -2.51 32.34
N VAL A 136 -10.92 -3.06 33.23
CA VAL A 136 -9.48 -2.76 33.30
C VAL A 136 -8.78 -3.22 32.02
N VAL A 137 -9.09 -4.44 31.56
CA VAL A 137 -8.52 -4.99 30.33
C VAL A 137 -8.88 -4.11 29.12
N PHE A 138 -10.14 -3.71 28.98
CA PHE A 138 -10.57 -2.84 27.87
C PHE A 138 -9.80 -1.51 27.85
N TRP A 139 -9.69 -0.82 28.99
CA TRP A 139 -8.97 0.46 29.04
C TRP A 139 -7.46 0.31 28.80
N LEU A 140 -6.84 -0.76 29.31
CA LEU A 140 -5.43 -1.05 29.04
C LEU A 140 -5.19 -1.23 27.54
N PHE A 141 -5.97 -2.10 26.88
CA PHE A 141 -5.88 -2.31 25.44
C PHE A 141 -6.19 -1.05 24.64
N PHE A 142 -7.20 -0.28 25.05
CA PHE A 142 -7.55 0.97 24.41
C PHE A 142 -6.40 1.99 24.47
N VAL A 143 -5.81 2.20 25.64
CA VAL A 143 -4.67 3.12 25.79
C VAL A 143 -3.48 2.66 24.95
N LEU A 144 -3.15 1.36 24.97
CA LEU A 144 -2.09 0.81 24.14
C LEU A 144 -2.36 0.99 22.64
N ALA A 145 -3.60 0.75 22.18
CA ALA A 145 -3.97 0.92 20.77
C ALA A 145 -3.88 2.38 20.33
N ILE A 146 -4.30 3.33 21.16
CA ILE A 146 -4.19 4.76 20.87
C ILE A 146 -2.72 5.21 20.86
N LEU A 147 -1.92 4.78 21.84
CA LEU A 147 -0.50 5.09 21.88
C LEU A 147 0.22 4.51 20.66
N TYR A 148 -0.06 3.27 20.28
CA TYR A 148 0.46 2.66 19.06
C TYR A 148 0.08 3.50 17.84
N CYS A 149 -1.21 3.79 17.65
CA CYS A 149 -1.71 4.58 16.52
C CYS A 149 -1.04 5.95 16.38
N ILE A 150 -0.80 6.64 17.50
CA ILE A 150 -0.14 7.95 17.52
C ILE A 150 1.37 7.79 17.25
N THR A 151 2.05 6.94 18.02
CA THR A 151 3.52 6.80 17.91
C THR A 151 3.93 6.34 16.52
N GLU A 152 3.21 5.37 15.98
CA GLU A 152 3.43 4.82 14.65
C GLU A 152 3.36 5.88 13.55
N VAL A 153 2.23 6.61 13.45
CA VAL A 153 2.07 7.61 12.39
C VAL A 153 3.10 8.73 12.52
N HIS A 154 3.48 9.12 13.73
CA HIS A 154 4.49 10.16 13.93
C HIS A 154 5.87 9.65 13.52
N VAL A 155 6.32 8.53 14.06
CA VAL A 155 7.65 7.97 13.77
C VAL A 155 7.80 7.74 12.27
N LEU A 156 6.83 7.08 11.63
CA LEU A 156 6.94 6.74 10.21
C LEU A 156 6.79 7.97 9.30
N ALA A 157 5.91 8.92 9.62
CA ALA A 157 5.83 10.17 8.87
C ALA A 157 7.12 10.98 8.97
N PHE A 158 7.73 11.08 10.16
CA PHE A 158 9.01 11.79 10.34
C PHE A 158 10.17 11.10 9.63
N MET A 159 10.21 9.76 9.61
CA MET A 159 11.24 9.00 8.88
C MET A 159 11.11 9.17 7.36
N ILE A 160 9.88 9.28 6.82
CA ILE A 160 9.65 9.47 5.39
C ILE A 160 9.83 10.93 4.94
N PHE A 161 9.56 11.89 5.83
CA PHE A 161 9.62 13.33 5.53
C PHE A 161 10.90 13.82 4.82
N PRO A 162 12.13 13.45 5.22
CA PRO A 162 13.33 13.89 4.51
C PRO A 162 13.33 13.42 3.05
N HIS A 163 12.97 12.15 2.82
CA HIS A 163 12.91 11.54 1.49
C HIS A 163 11.83 12.17 0.60
N ALA A 164 10.69 12.54 1.19
CA ALA A 164 9.58 13.19 0.47
C ALA A 164 9.95 14.53 -0.19
N SER A 165 10.90 15.30 0.37
CA SER A 165 11.43 16.50 -0.30
C SER A 165 12.53 16.22 -1.29
N LEU A 166 13.39 15.26 -0.93
CA LEU A 166 14.69 15.12 -1.55
C LEU A 166 14.56 14.33 -2.85
N LEU A 167 13.93 13.14 -2.79
CA LEU A 167 13.90 12.16 -3.87
C LEU A 167 13.47 12.75 -5.22
N PRO A 168 12.34 13.47 -5.35
CA PRO A 168 11.92 13.99 -6.65
C PRO A 168 12.99 14.82 -7.36
N GLY A 169 13.75 15.63 -6.62
CA GLY A 169 14.79 16.50 -7.17
C GLY A 169 16.07 15.75 -7.50
N VAL A 170 16.49 14.81 -6.65
CA VAL A 170 17.70 14.01 -6.93
C VAL A 170 17.47 12.99 -8.03
N THR A 171 16.28 12.37 -8.12
CA THR A 171 15.92 11.51 -9.26
C THR A 171 15.96 12.28 -10.58
N GLU A 172 15.49 13.52 -10.58
CA GLU A 172 15.59 14.42 -11.72
C GLU A 172 17.04 14.69 -12.12
N ASN A 173 17.91 15.03 -11.17
CA ASN A 173 19.32 15.27 -11.45
C ASN A 173 20.05 14.03 -11.97
N LEU A 174 19.75 12.87 -11.38
CA LEU A 174 20.29 11.57 -11.80
C LEU A 174 19.90 11.23 -13.25
N LEU A 175 18.63 11.46 -13.63
CA LEU A 175 18.19 11.33 -15.02
C LEU A 175 18.90 12.33 -15.93
N ASN A 176 19.03 13.59 -15.51
CA ASN A 176 19.71 14.60 -16.32
C ASN A 176 21.18 14.27 -16.59
N HIS A 177 21.85 13.56 -15.66
CA HIS A 177 23.20 13.07 -15.84
C HIS A 177 23.26 11.84 -16.76
N ALA A 178 22.36 10.86 -16.58
CA ALA A 178 22.40 9.60 -17.33
C ALA A 178 21.93 9.73 -18.80
N ILE A 179 20.98 10.63 -19.08
CA ILE A 179 20.31 10.70 -20.39
C ILE A 179 21.23 10.97 -21.58
N PRO A 180 22.21 11.90 -21.51
CA PRO A 180 23.15 12.13 -22.61
C PRO A 180 23.93 10.87 -23.04
N TYR A 181 24.12 9.90 -22.15
CA TYR A 181 24.83 8.65 -22.43
C TYR A 181 23.93 7.57 -23.04
N ASN A 182 22.63 7.62 -22.79
CA ASN A 182 21.68 6.61 -23.26
C ASN A 182 20.30 7.21 -23.63
N PRO A 183 20.22 8.06 -24.67
CA PRO A 183 18.94 8.64 -25.09
C PRO A 183 17.97 7.59 -25.63
N GLY A 184 18.47 6.49 -26.22
CA GLY A 184 17.64 5.42 -26.77
C GLY A 184 16.87 4.61 -25.72
N GLY A 185 17.44 4.43 -24.51
CA GLY A 185 16.78 3.72 -23.42
C GLY A 185 15.55 4.43 -22.85
N LEU A 186 15.35 5.72 -23.15
CA LEU A 186 14.17 6.46 -22.71
C LEU A 186 12.89 5.88 -23.30
N VAL A 187 12.92 5.40 -24.54
CA VAL A 187 11.74 4.80 -25.21
C VAL A 187 11.22 3.60 -24.43
N GLN A 188 12.11 2.80 -23.82
CA GLN A 188 11.72 1.69 -22.95
C GLN A 188 11.02 2.21 -21.69
N MET A 189 11.58 3.23 -21.03
CA MET A 189 10.97 3.85 -19.85
C MET A 189 9.60 4.45 -20.17
N GLU A 190 9.48 5.17 -21.28
CA GLU A 190 8.22 5.75 -21.78
C GLU A 190 7.14 4.68 -21.96
N GLN A 191 7.47 3.60 -22.66
CA GLN A 191 6.53 2.49 -22.91
C GLN A 191 6.09 1.80 -21.61
N ARG A 192 7.00 1.63 -20.66
CA ARG A 192 6.75 0.94 -19.39
C ARG A 192 5.94 1.79 -18.41
N LEU A 193 6.24 3.08 -18.35
CA LEU A 193 5.54 4.04 -17.48
C LEU A 193 4.26 4.61 -18.13
N GLY A 194 4.09 4.45 -19.44
CA GLY A 194 2.96 5.01 -20.20
C GLY A 194 3.02 6.54 -20.26
N CYS A 195 4.22 7.10 -20.32
CA CYS A 195 4.48 8.54 -20.34
C CYS A 195 5.43 8.89 -21.48
N ILE A 196 5.62 10.18 -21.76
CA ILE A 196 6.48 10.69 -22.84
C ILE A 196 7.57 11.59 -22.24
N PHE A 197 8.81 11.30 -22.64
CA PHE A 197 10.01 12.10 -22.53
C PHE A 197 10.28 12.76 -23.90
N ASP A 198 10.02 14.07 -24.05
CA ASP A 198 10.30 14.70 -25.34
C ASP A 198 11.81 14.84 -25.58
N LEU A 199 12.34 14.03 -26.51
CA LEU A 199 13.76 13.98 -26.85
C LEU A 199 14.31 15.32 -27.37
N ASN A 200 13.49 16.10 -28.07
CA ASN A 200 13.92 17.29 -28.82
C ASN A 200 14.44 18.42 -27.92
N LEU A 201 14.18 18.39 -26.61
CA LEU A 201 14.60 19.42 -25.66
C LEU A 201 15.66 18.97 -24.63
N TYR A 202 16.17 17.74 -24.68
CA TYR A 202 17.24 17.31 -23.76
C TYR A 202 18.52 18.15 -23.92
N ALA A 203 18.82 18.61 -25.14
CA ALA A 203 19.97 19.45 -25.43
C ALA A 203 19.96 20.81 -24.69
N ALA A 204 18.82 21.25 -24.15
CA ALA A 204 18.67 22.57 -23.55
C ALA A 204 18.44 22.58 -22.03
N GLN A 205 18.43 21.41 -21.35
CA GLN A 205 18.11 21.28 -19.91
C GLN A 205 16.77 21.92 -19.47
N LYS A 206 15.89 22.26 -20.41
CA LYS A 206 14.60 22.96 -20.17
C LYS A 206 13.40 22.00 -20.15
N ARG A 207 13.61 20.74 -19.73
CA ARG A 207 12.63 19.65 -19.78
C ARG A 207 11.26 19.98 -19.16
N LYS A 208 11.22 20.79 -18.10
CA LYS A 208 9.97 21.20 -17.41
C LYS A 208 9.15 22.26 -18.14
N GLN A 209 9.73 22.97 -19.11
CA GLN A 209 9.02 24.03 -19.85
C GLN A 209 8.14 23.46 -20.98
N ASN A 210 8.25 22.16 -21.26
CA ASN A 210 7.53 21.53 -22.34
C ASN A 210 6.19 20.93 -21.85
N PRO A 211 5.04 21.35 -22.40
CA PRO A 211 3.75 20.78 -22.03
C PRO A 211 3.57 19.31 -22.45
N LEU A 212 4.40 18.77 -23.35
CA LEU A 212 4.33 17.37 -23.80
C LEU A 212 5.08 16.40 -22.88
N ASN A 213 5.94 16.89 -21.98
CA ASN A 213 6.66 16.04 -21.04
C ASN A 213 5.73 15.60 -19.91
N THR A 214 5.41 14.31 -19.89
CA THR A 214 4.52 13.70 -18.90
C THR A 214 5.25 12.77 -17.94
N CYS A 215 6.48 12.34 -18.26
CA CYS A 215 7.25 11.45 -17.40
C CYS A 215 7.81 12.15 -16.17
N ASP A 216 8.31 13.39 -16.28
CA ASP A 216 8.85 14.10 -15.12
C ASP A 216 7.78 14.39 -14.03
N PRO A 217 6.58 14.88 -14.39
CA PRO A 217 5.47 14.94 -13.44
C PRO A 217 5.08 13.58 -12.89
N TYR A 218 5.11 12.52 -13.71
CA TYR A 218 4.77 11.17 -13.27
C TYR A 218 5.74 10.66 -12.19
N ILE A 219 7.05 10.71 -12.48
CA ILE A 219 8.12 10.28 -11.57
C ILE A 219 8.08 11.09 -10.27
N SER A 220 7.98 12.41 -10.37
CA SER A 220 7.90 13.25 -9.16
C SER A 220 6.63 12.99 -8.34
N SER A 221 5.51 12.63 -8.97
CA SER A 221 4.26 12.27 -8.29
C SER A 221 4.24 10.84 -7.71
N ALA A 222 5.22 10.01 -8.05
CA ALA A 222 5.34 8.65 -7.50
C ALA A 222 5.81 8.69 -6.03
N PHE A 223 6.45 9.78 -5.60
CA PHE A 223 6.85 9.99 -4.22
C PHE A 223 5.74 10.68 -3.43
N ILE A 224 5.58 10.27 -2.17
CA ILE A 224 4.60 10.89 -1.26
C ILE A 224 4.95 12.36 -0.99
N GLY A 225 4.02 13.25 -1.30
CA GLY A 225 4.20 14.67 -1.02
C GLY A 225 4.12 14.99 0.47
N LYS A 226 4.84 16.03 0.91
CA LYS A 226 4.78 16.54 2.31
C LYS A 226 3.35 16.86 2.75
N GLY A 227 2.55 17.43 1.85
CA GLY A 227 1.14 17.73 2.13
C GLY A 227 0.34 16.50 2.52
N VAL A 228 0.57 15.36 1.85
CA VAL A 228 -0.11 14.10 2.13
C VAL A 228 0.33 13.52 3.48
N LEU A 229 1.62 13.58 3.82
CA LEU A 229 2.09 13.17 5.14
C LEU A 229 1.45 13.99 6.27
N TRP A 230 1.38 15.32 6.10
CA TRP A 230 0.74 16.21 7.07
C TRP A 230 -0.77 15.95 7.19
N THR A 231 -1.47 15.70 6.07
CA THR A 231 -2.90 15.39 6.13
C THR A 231 -3.15 14.05 6.82
N LEU A 232 -2.36 13.02 6.56
CA LEU A 232 -2.45 11.74 7.26
C LEU A 232 -2.21 11.89 8.78
N LEU A 233 -1.19 12.67 9.15
CA LEU A 233 -0.88 12.95 10.55
C LEU A 233 -2.03 13.69 11.25
N ALA A 234 -2.51 14.79 10.65
CA ALA A 234 -3.60 15.59 11.18
C ALA A 234 -4.91 14.79 11.27
N LEU A 235 -5.21 13.99 10.24
CA LEU A 235 -6.43 13.18 10.18
C LEU A 235 -6.49 12.15 11.31
N ARG A 236 -5.34 11.59 11.74
CA ARG A 236 -5.30 10.68 12.91
C ARG A 236 -5.31 11.41 14.25
N LEU A 237 -4.60 12.53 14.36
CA LEU A 237 -4.48 13.26 15.61
C LEU A 237 -5.78 13.96 16.01
N MET A 238 -6.50 14.56 15.05
CA MET A 238 -7.71 15.34 15.33
C MET A 238 -8.80 14.57 16.08
N PRO A 239 -9.20 13.33 15.67
CA PRO A 239 -10.15 12.52 16.43
C PRO A 239 -9.72 12.26 17.87
N VAL A 240 -8.43 11.99 18.10
CA VAL A 240 -7.89 11.73 19.44
C VAL A 240 -7.98 12.99 20.31
N VAL A 241 -7.59 14.14 19.78
CA VAL A 241 -7.68 15.42 20.49
C VAL A 241 -9.14 15.74 20.85
N ILE A 242 -10.06 15.61 19.88
CA ILE A 242 -11.50 15.81 20.10
C ILE A 242 -12.01 14.86 21.20
N PHE A 243 -11.61 13.60 21.17
CA PHE A 243 -11.98 12.61 22.18
C PHE A 243 -11.50 12.99 23.59
N VAL A 244 -10.25 13.43 23.74
CA VAL A 244 -9.72 13.91 25.03
C VAL A 244 -10.51 15.12 25.55
N VAL A 245 -10.89 16.05 24.66
CA VAL A 245 -11.75 17.18 25.00
C VAL A 245 -13.14 16.71 25.46
N LEU A 246 -13.75 15.74 24.78
CA LEU A 246 -15.07 15.20 25.11
C LEU A 246 -15.10 14.38 26.40
N ILE A 247 -13.99 13.73 26.78
CA ILE A 247 -13.89 13.03 28.07
C ILE A 247 -13.67 14.01 29.22
N SER A 248 -12.84 15.04 29.01
CA SER A 248 -12.49 16.01 30.05
C SER A 248 -13.65 16.95 30.38
N LYS A 249 -14.41 17.40 29.37
CA LYS A 249 -15.62 18.18 29.54
C LYS A 249 -16.83 17.28 29.30
N LYS A 250 -17.62 17.01 30.34
CA LYS A 250 -18.94 16.36 30.19
C LYS A 250 -19.92 17.32 29.48
N VAL A 251 -19.71 17.52 28.18
CA VAL A 251 -20.56 18.35 27.32
C VAL A 251 -21.76 17.51 26.87
N THR A 252 -22.92 18.13 26.67
CA THR A 252 -24.14 17.48 26.12
C THR A 252 -23.88 16.69 24.83
N LEU A 253 -22.91 17.13 24.01
CA LEU A 253 -22.47 16.43 22.81
C LEU A 253 -21.91 15.02 23.10
N SER A 254 -21.22 14.83 24.23
CA SER A 254 -20.64 13.54 24.61
C SER A 254 -21.71 12.48 24.86
N GLU A 255 -22.83 12.87 25.48
CA GLU A 255 -23.97 12.00 25.71
C GLU A 255 -24.67 11.65 24.39
N ALA A 256 -24.88 12.65 23.50
CA ALA A 256 -25.44 12.42 22.17
C ALA A 256 -24.60 11.42 21.35
N MET A 257 -23.28 11.58 21.32
CA MET A 257 -22.38 10.66 20.62
C MET A 257 -22.34 9.27 21.24
N ALA A 258 -22.36 9.17 22.58
CA ALA A 258 -22.44 7.90 23.27
C ALA A 258 -23.72 7.13 22.90
N THR A 259 -24.86 7.81 22.73
CA THR A 259 -26.10 7.14 22.31
C THR A 259 -25.99 6.50 20.92
N ILE A 260 -25.20 7.07 20.00
CA ILE A 260 -24.98 6.50 18.66
C ILE A 260 -24.23 5.17 18.78
N ALA A 261 -23.17 5.13 19.58
CA ALA A 261 -22.41 3.90 19.81
C ALA A 261 -23.22 2.83 20.56
N GLU A 262 -24.05 3.23 21.52
CA GLU A 262 -24.99 2.32 22.18
C GLU A 262 -26.04 1.76 21.22
N ARG A 263 -26.62 2.59 20.34
CA ARG A 263 -27.54 2.14 19.28
C ARG A 263 -26.87 1.14 18.35
N PHE A 264 -25.63 1.38 17.96
CA PHE A 264 -24.88 0.44 17.12
C PHE A 264 -24.67 -0.91 17.82
N ARG A 265 -24.29 -0.88 19.11
CA ARG A 265 -24.11 -2.09 19.93
C ARG A 265 -25.42 -2.86 20.13
N THR A 266 -26.54 -2.18 20.37
CA THR A 266 -27.85 -2.83 20.55
C THR A 266 -28.38 -3.42 19.26
N VAL A 267 -28.15 -2.78 18.10
CA VAL A 267 -28.47 -3.35 16.79
C VAL A 267 -27.72 -4.66 16.57
N ILE A 268 -26.41 -4.69 16.82
CA ILE A 268 -25.59 -5.92 16.66
C ILE A 268 -26.01 -7.01 17.65
N ARG A 269 -26.20 -6.68 18.94
CA ARG A 269 -26.60 -7.68 19.94
C ARG A 269 -28.03 -8.18 19.76
N SER A 270 -28.96 -7.34 19.31
CA SER A 270 -30.35 -7.73 19.08
C SER A 270 -30.51 -8.69 17.89
N GLY A 271 -29.66 -8.57 16.86
CA GLY A 271 -29.57 -9.57 15.79
C GLY A 271 -29.27 -10.97 16.34
N ASN A 272 -28.38 -11.07 17.32
CA ASN A 272 -28.07 -12.34 17.99
C ASN A 272 -29.19 -12.80 18.96
N ALA A 273 -29.86 -11.89 19.65
CA ALA A 273 -30.97 -12.22 20.54
C ALA A 273 -32.21 -12.74 19.79
N ARG A 274 -32.45 -12.26 18.57
CA ARG A 274 -33.54 -12.74 17.70
C ARG A 274 -33.30 -14.18 17.24
N ASN A 275 -32.06 -14.57 16.97
CA ASN A 275 -31.71 -15.97 16.68
C ASN A 275 -31.76 -16.86 17.93
N LYS A 276 -31.45 -16.34 19.12
CA LYS A 276 -31.52 -17.13 20.36
C LYS A 276 -32.94 -17.34 20.90
N LYS A 277 -33.92 -16.56 20.43
CA LYS A 277 -35.35 -16.72 20.77
C LYS A 277 -36.13 -17.67 19.86
N VAL A 278 -35.48 -18.38 18.94
CA VAL A 278 -36.04 -19.63 18.40
C VAL A 278 -35.80 -20.72 19.45
N ASN A 279 -36.47 -20.57 20.59
CA ASN A 279 -36.55 -21.64 21.57
C ASN A 279 -37.56 -22.63 20.99
N TYR A 280 -37.01 -23.72 20.47
CA TYR A 280 -37.72 -24.92 20.06
C TYR A 280 -38.63 -25.40 21.21
N LYS A 281 -39.89 -24.97 21.18
CA LYS A 281 -41.00 -25.71 21.78
C LYS A 281 -42.07 -25.93 20.71
N GLN A 282 -41.64 -26.42 19.56
CA GLN A 282 -42.53 -26.95 18.54
C GLN A 282 -42.63 -28.47 18.76
N ASN A 283 -43.34 -28.85 19.82
CA ASN A 283 -43.91 -30.18 19.95
C ASN A 283 -45.14 -30.23 19.04
N PHE A 284 -44.94 -30.45 17.75
CA PHE A 284 -45.96 -31.05 16.90
C PHE A 284 -45.54 -32.49 16.64
N THR A 285 -45.89 -33.33 17.61
CA THR A 285 -46.27 -34.72 17.38
C THR A 285 -47.31 -34.78 16.26
N ASN A 286 -47.17 -35.79 15.38
CA ASN A 286 -47.93 -36.09 14.15
C ASN A 286 -47.23 -35.49 12.91
N GLY A 287 -46.50 -36.24 12.08
CA GLY A 287 -46.66 -37.64 11.71
C GLY A 287 -46.88 -37.71 10.21
N LYS A 288 -45.81 -37.89 9.42
CA LYS A 288 -45.82 -38.67 8.18
C LYS A 288 -44.41 -38.88 7.66
N THR A 289 -44.06 -40.15 7.59
CA THR A 289 -42.92 -40.76 6.91
C THR A 289 -42.79 -40.31 5.45
N THR A 290 -41.60 -39.85 5.06
CA THR A 290 -41.09 -39.98 3.70
C THR A 290 -39.66 -40.52 3.77
N VAL A 291 -39.53 -41.82 3.47
CA VAL A 291 -38.28 -42.51 3.14
C VAL A 291 -38.06 -42.34 1.63
N ILE A 292 -36.81 -42.54 1.20
CA ILE A 292 -36.27 -42.61 -0.18
C ILE A 292 -35.60 -41.29 -0.59
N GLY A 293 -34.31 -41.23 -0.92
CA GLY A 293 -33.35 -42.30 -1.14
C GLY A 293 -31.92 -41.78 -1.27
N VAL A 294 -31.00 -42.71 -1.08
CA VAL A 294 -29.55 -42.60 -1.25
C VAL A 294 -29.20 -42.40 -2.74
N ARG A 295 -28.25 -41.51 -3.04
CA ARG A 295 -27.30 -41.75 -4.12
C ARG A 295 -25.92 -41.19 -3.75
N SER A 296 -24.99 -42.12 -3.54
CA SER A 296 -23.57 -41.88 -3.32
C SER A 296 -22.85 -41.34 -4.56
N THR A 297 -21.85 -40.52 -4.26
CA THR A 297 -20.50 -40.45 -4.87
C THR A 297 -20.34 -40.80 -6.36
N ALA A 298 -19.85 -39.83 -7.14
CA ALA A 298 -18.59 -39.97 -7.88
C ALA A 298 -18.21 -38.63 -8.53
N SER A 299 -17.23 -37.98 -7.91
CA SER A 299 -16.28 -37.11 -8.59
C SER A 299 -15.49 -37.93 -9.60
N THR A 300 -15.17 -37.34 -10.75
CA THR A 300 -13.88 -37.34 -11.46
C THR A 300 -14.15 -37.28 -12.97
N ARG A 301 -13.94 -36.12 -13.58
CA ARG A 301 -13.72 -36.02 -15.04
C ARG A 301 -12.37 -35.32 -15.27
N PRO A 302 -11.46 -35.93 -16.03
CA PRO A 302 -10.09 -35.46 -16.18
C PRO A 302 -9.95 -34.51 -17.38
N ASN A 303 -9.21 -33.43 -17.19
CA ASN A 303 -8.67 -32.60 -18.26
C ASN A 303 -7.22 -33.01 -18.49
N VAL A 304 -6.95 -33.70 -19.60
CA VAL A 304 -5.58 -33.90 -20.10
C VAL A 304 -5.48 -33.16 -21.43
N ALA A 305 -4.58 -32.17 -21.43
CA ALA A 305 -4.18 -31.38 -22.57
C ALA A 305 -3.37 -32.21 -23.57
N SER A 306 -3.54 -31.92 -24.86
CA SER A 306 -2.76 -32.46 -25.97
C SER A 306 -1.94 -31.32 -26.63
N PRO A 307 -0.74 -31.58 -27.16
CA PRO A 307 0.35 -30.60 -27.26
C PRO A 307 0.46 -29.90 -28.62
N GLN A 308 1.01 -28.69 -28.60
CA GLN A 308 1.26 -27.83 -29.75
C GLN A 308 2.69 -28.06 -30.31
N PRO A 309 2.91 -27.84 -31.63
CA PRO A 309 4.04 -28.44 -32.36
C PRO A 309 5.32 -27.60 -32.38
N ALA A 310 6.42 -28.31 -32.63
CA ALA A 310 7.80 -27.85 -32.64
C ALA A 310 8.13 -26.86 -33.77
N LEU A 311 8.85 -25.80 -33.40
CA LEU A 311 9.50 -24.85 -34.30
C LEU A 311 10.83 -25.41 -34.83
N SER A 312 11.01 -25.40 -36.15
CA SER A 312 12.27 -25.68 -36.84
C SER A 312 12.99 -24.38 -37.26
N LEU A 313 14.12 -24.08 -36.63
CA LEU A 313 15.52 -23.99 -37.12
C LEU A 313 15.84 -23.62 -38.61
N PRO A 314 17.07 -23.12 -38.91
CA PRO A 314 17.35 -21.70 -39.15
C PRO A 314 17.92 -21.43 -40.56
N VAL A 315 17.87 -20.17 -41.02
CA VAL A 315 18.57 -19.72 -42.22
C VAL A 315 19.61 -18.67 -41.83
N ASP A 316 20.81 -18.86 -42.37
CA ASP A 316 22.05 -18.08 -42.22
C ASP A 316 21.84 -16.57 -42.16
N ASN A 317 22.29 -15.94 -41.08
CA ASN A 317 22.38 -14.47 -40.98
C ASN A 317 23.84 -14.06 -40.77
N ASP A 318 24.37 -13.36 -41.78
CA ASP A 318 25.66 -12.68 -41.80
C ASP A 318 25.92 -11.85 -40.54
N HIS A 319 27.05 -12.11 -39.87
CA HIS A 319 27.43 -11.48 -38.60
C HIS A 319 27.96 -10.03 -38.73
N SER A 320 28.01 -9.45 -39.93
CA SER A 320 28.54 -8.09 -40.15
C SER A 320 27.59 -6.97 -39.69
N THR A 321 26.32 -7.25 -39.42
CA THR A 321 25.34 -6.30 -38.85
C THR A 321 25.02 -6.58 -37.37
N SER A 322 25.79 -7.44 -36.70
CA SER A 322 25.49 -7.95 -35.37
C SER A 322 25.71 -6.95 -34.21
N TYR A 323 26.67 -6.02 -34.32
CA TYR A 323 27.07 -5.22 -33.15
C TYR A 323 26.12 -4.06 -32.85
N ASN A 324 25.65 -3.35 -33.87
CA ASN A 324 24.75 -2.21 -33.67
C ASN A 324 23.34 -2.66 -33.25
N ASN A 325 22.93 -3.82 -33.76
CA ASN A 325 21.64 -4.40 -33.40
C ASN A 325 21.61 -4.91 -31.95
N ALA A 326 22.71 -5.41 -31.39
CA ALA A 326 22.73 -5.84 -29.98
C ALA A 326 22.48 -4.65 -29.02
N ALA A 327 23.11 -3.51 -29.27
CA ALA A 327 22.86 -2.27 -28.53
C ALA A 327 21.42 -1.78 -28.74
N PHE A 328 20.91 -1.85 -29.98
CA PHE A 328 19.51 -1.56 -30.25
C PHE A 328 18.56 -2.52 -29.53
N PHE A 329 18.77 -3.83 -29.58
CA PHE A 329 17.91 -4.82 -28.91
C PHE A 329 17.97 -4.72 -27.39
N ALA A 330 19.13 -4.41 -26.82
CA ALA A 330 19.29 -4.18 -25.38
C ALA A 330 18.56 -2.92 -24.90
N THR A 331 18.45 -1.88 -25.75
CA THR A 331 17.81 -0.59 -25.43
C THR A 331 16.34 -0.51 -25.83
N SER A 332 15.95 -1.14 -26.93
CA SER A 332 14.61 -1.03 -27.54
C SER A 332 13.64 -2.11 -27.11
N GLY A 333 14.10 -3.13 -26.37
CA GLY A 333 13.23 -4.23 -25.93
C GLY A 333 12.47 -4.85 -27.10
N ALA A 334 13.19 -5.42 -28.08
CA ALA A 334 12.70 -6.11 -29.29
C ALA A 334 11.16 -6.21 -29.44
N PRO A 335 10.48 -5.17 -29.97
CA PRO A 335 9.05 -5.22 -30.23
C PRO A 335 8.83 -6.00 -31.53
N GLY A 336 8.45 -7.27 -31.43
CA GLY A 336 8.07 -8.03 -32.64
C GLY A 336 8.02 -9.55 -32.56
N LEU A 337 8.61 -10.20 -31.54
CA LEU A 337 8.50 -11.65 -31.40
C LEU A 337 7.50 -12.02 -30.30
N ILE A 338 6.31 -12.47 -30.72
CA ILE A 338 5.35 -13.21 -29.90
C ILE A 338 6.10 -14.42 -29.31
N GLY A 339 6.56 -14.33 -28.07
CA GLY A 339 7.17 -15.47 -27.38
C GLY A 339 8.30 -15.19 -26.39
N LEU A 340 8.91 -14.00 -26.38
CA LEU A 340 9.97 -13.67 -25.42
C LEU A 340 9.44 -12.87 -24.23
N ASN A 341 8.53 -13.48 -23.47
CA ASN A 341 8.31 -13.10 -22.07
C ASN A 341 9.48 -13.61 -21.22
N SER A 342 10.69 -13.09 -21.48
CA SER A 342 11.89 -13.40 -20.70
C SER A 342 12.33 -12.19 -19.89
N SER A 343 11.41 -11.65 -19.10
CA SER A 343 11.77 -11.06 -17.81
C SER A 343 11.66 -12.16 -16.74
N ARG A 344 12.35 -13.28 -16.97
CA ARG A 344 12.76 -14.14 -15.86
C ARG A 344 13.60 -13.24 -14.98
N SER A 345 13.08 -12.92 -13.80
CA SER A 345 13.73 -12.18 -12.73
C SER A 345 15.23 -12.41 -12.79
N SER A 346 15.96 -11.40 -13.25
CA SER A 346 17.41 -11.46 -13.26
C SER A 346 17.87 -11.73 -11.84
N GLU A 347 18.82 -12.65 -11.68
CA GLU A 347 19.42 -12.99 -10.38
C GLU A 347 19.92 -11.73 -9.61
N ILE A 348 20.09 -10.62 -10.33
CA ILE A 348 20.42 -9.26 -9.86
C ILE A 348 19.41 -8.69 -8.86
N SER A 349 18.12 -9.06 -8.89
CA SER A 349 17.17 -8.58 -7.88
C SER A 349 17.46 -9.14 -6.46
N ARG A 350 18.35 -10.14 -6.35
CA ARG A 350 18.81 -10.72 -5.07
C ARG A 350 20.19 -10.24 -4.64
N SER A 351 20.96 -9.60 -5.52
CA SER A 351 22.32 -9.15 -5.20
C SER A 351 22.27 -7.70 -4.70
N ASP A 352 22.84 -7.45 -3.52
CA ASP A 352 23.01 -6.10 -3.02
C ASP A 352 23.80 -5.29 -4.04
N ALA A 353 23.22 -4.20 -4.54
CA ALA A 353 23.84 -3.35 -5.56
C ALA A 353 25.30 -2.99 -5.24
N ILE A 354 25.66 -2.86 -3.95
CA ILE A 354 27.05 -2.61 -3.50
C ILE A 354 28.02 -3.71 -3.97
N ASP A 355 27.62 -4.98 -3.98
CA ASP A 355 28.49 -6.08 -4.41
C ASP A 355 28.71 -6.09 -5.94
N LEU A 356 27.78 -5.53 -6.72
CA LEU A 356 27.97 -5.32 -8.17
C LEU A 356 28.95 -4.19 -8.48
N TYR A 357 29.09 -3.20 -7.59
CA TYR A 357 29.98 -2.05 -7.75
C TYR A 357 31.36 -2.25 -7.14
N ARG A 358 31.65 -3.41 -6.53
CA ARG A 358 33.00 -3.71 -6.06
C ARG A 358 33.87 -4.00 -7.28
N PRO A 359 34.97 -3.26 -7.52
CA PRO A 359 35.85 -3.55 -8.64
C PRO A 359 36.38 -4.99 -8.49
N PRO A 360 36.27 -5.83 -9.53
CA PRO A 360 36.78 -7.19 -9.47
C PRO A 360 38.29 -7.12 -9.21
N VAL A 361 38.73 -7.81 -8.15
CA VAL A 361 40.14 -8.00 -7.84
C VAL A 361 40.79 -8.57 -9.10
N GLN A 362 41.68 -7.78 -9.71
CA GLN A 362 42.39 -8.12 -10.93
C GLN A 362 43.10 -9.47 -10.78
N THR A 363 42.50 -10.55 -11.28
CA THR A 363 43.27 -11.72 -11.68
C THR A 363 43.80 -11.42 -13.06
N SER A 364 45.04 -10.95 -13.10
CA SER A 364 45.87 -10.82 -14.30
C SER A 364 45.89 -12.15 -15.06
N SER A 365 45.11 -12.27 -16.13
CA SER A 365 45.43 -13.18 -17.22
C SER A 365 45.91 -12.34 -18.38
N SER A 366 47.24 -12.21 -18.45
CA SER A 366 47.98 -11.74 -19.60
C SER A 366 47.61 -12.57 -20.83
N ILE A 367 47.07 -11.92 -21.86
CA ILE A 367 47.25 -12.41 -23.24
C ILE A 367 48.20 -11.42 -23.89
N MET A 368 49.48 -11.77 -23.80
CA MET A 368 50.59 -11.23 -24.56
C MET A 368 51.12 -12.40 -25.38
N SER A 369 50.97 -12.37 -26.70
CA SER A 369 52.06 -12.60 -27.68
C SER A 369 51.53 -12.86 -29.11
N GLU A 370 52.11 -12.10 -30.06
CA GLU A 370 52.53 -12.48 -31.43
C GLU A 370 51.42 -12.88 -32.45
N VAL A 371 51.35 -12.36 -33.69
CA VAL A 371 52.30 -11.70 -34.62
C VAL A 371 51.55 -10.65 -35.44
#